data_AF-A0A150HQB2-F1
#
_entry.id   AF-A0A150HQB2-F1
#
_cell.length_a   1.000
_cell.length_b   1.000
_cell.length_c   1.000
_cell.angle_alpha   90.00
_cell.angle_beta   90.00
_cell.angle_gamma   90.00
#
_symmetry.space_group_name_H-M   'P 1'
#
loop_
_entity.id
_entity.type
_entity.pdbx_description
1 polymer ?
#
loop_
_entity_poly.entity_id
_entity_poly.type
_entity_poly.pdbx_seq_one_letter_code
_entity_poly.pdbx_strand_id
1 'polypeptide(L)'
;MMSLATDLKPASNSMASFYPISTNENSNDFNWEHVTSLFLSELYGLLAEKKLNKFEDDLKKFHANFEQKFKNEIQDQQAWAMVNDIYFLKNNIAKISPKLRIFSLSDDTQNLSAEKRIVSLLKTLFKKDFIYKNDVNNLNFIEQRIYETFENTFPSRLPDYEGLNSYLPKFSNVFAEDLIFLTNYSKYFLENIQLFLELYTFLYTAQLSIAINGWKEAHEPSIKDCYFILDSEKASRERSSLQRSGYKLVEKGLDSIFPTLALCESLQNSEGQKFPLWKLVTQLSNVDLKNLESYYQAFAENRRLTTNSNEFDDVVSALDALQHLFKAQFAKGETRASRNANVVRAIKNIVLKPFTQTRGSAGTVFVLTQEYLLLLTNLVIGHREKLRLYDVITELERRGIFFDKESRKALVSFYERLGNVEKMSDSGDAIYVKKTI
;
A
#
# COMPACT_ATOMS: atom_id res chain seq x y z
N MET A 1 0.37 2.07 -29.97
CA MET A 1 -1.11 2.21 -29.84
C MET A 1 -1.56 1.05 -28.99
N MET A 2 -2.04 1.28 -27.77
CA MET A 2 -2.63 0.22 -26.93
C MET A 2 -4.08 0.06 -27.37
N SER A 3 -4.46 -1.16 -27.72
CA SER A 3 -5.83 -1.53 -28.09
C SER A 3 -6.46 -2.39 -27.00
N LEU A 4 -7.78 -2.51 -27.02
CA LEU A 4 -8.50 -3.59 -26.33
C LEU A 4 -7.82 -4.94 -26.60
N ALA A 5 -8.06 -5.90 -25.70
CA ALA A 5 -7.73 -7.28 -25.99
C ALA A 5 -8.36 -7.68 -27.34
N THR A 6 -7.59 -8.37 -28.18
CA THR A 6 -7.97 -8.67 -29.57
C THR A 6 -9.19 -9.59 -29.68
N ASP A 7 -9.55 -10.29 -28.60
CA ASP A 7 -10.69 -11.19 -28.51
C ASP A 7 -11.34 -11.07 -27.12
N LEU A 8 -12.21 -10.07 -26.96
CA LEU A 8 -12.92 -9.85 -25.69
C LEU A 8 -13.95 -10.96 -25.46
N LYS A 9 -13.64 -11.85 -24.51
CA LYS A 9 -14.52 -12.94 -24.09
C LYS A 9 -14.72 -12.98 -22.59
N PRO A 10 -15.91 -13.35 -22.10
CA PRO A 10 -16.15 -13.49 -20.66
C PRO A 10 -15.22 -14.53 -20.05
N ALA A 11 -14.39 -14.11 -19.09
CA ALA A 11 -13.43 -14.96 -18.39
C ALA A 11 -13.70 -14.96 -16.86
N SER A 12 -12.82 -15.57 -16.07
CA SER A 12 -12.85 -15.40 -14.62
C SER A 12 -12.51 -13.95 -14.24
N ASN A 13 -13.21 -13.41 -13.24
CA ASN A 13 -12.95 -12.06 -12.76
C ASN A 13 -11.64 -12.03 -11.96
N SER A 14 -10.79 -11.05 -12.23
CA SER A 14 -9.52 -10.80 -11.54
C SER A 14 -9.31 -9.31 -11.32
N MET A 15 -8.67 -8.93 -10.21
CA MET A 15 -8.22 -7.56 -9.94
C MET A 15 -6.73 -7.52 -9.53
N ALA A 16 -6.00 -8.61 -9.77
CA ALA A 16 -4.62 -8.82 -9.36
C ALA A 16 -3.63 -7.76 -9.86
N SER A 17 -3.86 -7.14 -11.02
CA SER A 17 -2.97 -6.14 -11.60
C SER A 17 -3.00 -4.79 -10.87
N PHE A 18 -4.09 -4.48 -10.15
CA PHE A 18 -4.27 -3.18 -9.48
C PHE A 18 -4.52 -3.28 -7.97
N TYR A 19 -5.13 -4.39 -7.54
CA TYR A 19 -5.48 -4.64 -6.14
C TYR A 19 -5.48 -6.14 -5.83
N PRO A 20 -4.30 -6.77 -5.69
CA PRO A 20 -4.15 -8.22 -5.60
C PRO A 20 -4.67 -8.90 -4.32
N ILE A 21 -5.72 -8.41 -3.66
CA ILE A 21 -6.36 -9.09 -2.52
C ILE A 21 -7.32 -10.19 -3.02
N SER A 22 -7.36 -11.33 -2.33
CA SER A 22 -8.17 -12.50 -2.75
C SER A 22 -9.59 -12.49 -2.18
N THR A 23 -10.51 -13.20 -2.85
CA THR A 23 -11.92 -13.40 -2.49
C THR A 23 -12.16 -14.54 -1.50
N ASN A 24 -11.13 -15.31 -1.12
CA ASN A 24 -11.31 -16.52 -0.29
C ASN A 24 -11.28 -16.19 1.22
N GLU A 25 -12.27 -16.71 1.95
CA GLU A 25 -12.65 -16.35 3.33
C GLU A 25 -11.62 -16.70 4.41
N ASN A 26 -10.64 -17.57 4.13
CA ASN A 26 -9.64 -18.02 5.10
C ASN A 26 -8.38 -17.11 5.15
N SER A 27 -8.49 -15.86 4.71
CA SER A 27 -7.35 -14.92 4.58
C SER A 27 -7.10 -14.03 5.80
N ASN A 28 -7.73 -14.33 6.94
CA ASN A 28 -7.55 -13.55 8.17
C ASN A 28 -6.18 -13.73 8.84
N ASP A 29 -5.44 -14.76 8.46
CA ASP A 29 -4.11 -15.04 9.02
C ASP A 29 -3.05 -14.67 8.00
N PHE A 30 -2.60 -13.42 8.04
CA PHE A 30 -1.31 -13.05 7.48
C PHE A 30 -0.53 -12.27 8.53
N ASN A 31 0.79 -12.35 8.48
CA ASN A 31 1.64 -11.73 9.49
C ASN A 31 2.29 -10.46 8.93
N TRP A 32 2.09 -9.32 9.58
CA TRP A 32 2.72 -8.06 9.20
C TRP A 32 4.25 -8.09 9.27
N GLU A 33 4.85 -8.93 10.12
CA GLU A 33 6.30 -9.14 10.14
C GLU A 33 6.80 -9.83 8.86
N HIS A 34 6.02 -10.79 8.35
CA HIS A 34 6.30 -11.43 7.06
C HIS A 34 6.08 -10.46 5.90
N VAL A 35 5.00 -9.66 5.91
CA VAL A 35 4.77 -8.59 4.92
C VAL A 35 5.94 -7.62 4.90
N THR A 36 6.39 -7.17 6.07
CA THR A 36 7.50 -6.24 6.23
C THR A 36 8.79 -6.80 5.66
N SER A 37 9.12 -8.05 6.01
CA SER A 37 10.37 -8.68 5.57
C SER A 37 10.35 -8.97 4.07
N LEU A 38 9.22 -9.42 3.52
CA LEU A 38 9.03 -9.59 2.07
C LEU A 38 9.09 -8.25 1.33
N PHE A 39 8.43 -7.22 1.85
CA PHE A 39 8.43 -5.88 1.27
C PHE A 39 9.86 -5.33 1.16
N LEU A 40 10.66 -5.44 2.23
CA LEU A 40 12.05 -4.99 2.22
C LEU A 40 12.91 -5.81 1.25
N SER A 41 12.63 -7.11 1.14
CA SER A 41 13.30 -7.99 0.17
C SER A 41 13.05 -7.56 -1.28
N GLU A 42 11.80 -7.20 -1.60
CA GLU A 42 11.40 -6.67 -2.91
C GLU A 42 11.96 -5.25 -3.14
N LEU A 43 11.92 -4.39 -2.10
CA LEU A 43 12.40 -3.01 -2.14
C LEU A 43 13.86 -2.90 -2.56
N TYR A 44 14.69 -3.82 -2.07
CA TYR A 44 16.13 -3.85 -2.38
C TYR A 44 16.47 -4.80 -3.54
N GLY A 45 15.46 -5.37 -4.22
CA GLY A 45 15.64 -6.23 -5.39
C GLY A 45 16.29 -7.59 -5.09
N LEU A 46 16.20 -8.08 -3.85
CA LEU A 46 16.77 -9.39 -3.46
C LEU A 46 16.08 -10.57 -4.16
N LEU A 47 14.79 -10.41 -4.46
CA LEU A 47 13.95 -11.45 -5.06
C LEU A 47 13.65 -11.23 -6.55
N ALA A 48 14.20 -10.18 -7.17
CA ALA A 48 13.86 -9.80 -8.56
C ALA A 48 14.15 -10.89 -9.60
N GLU A 49 15.13 -11.77 -9.36
CA GLU A 49 15.54 -12.84 -10.29
C GLU A 49 15.28 -14.25 -9.75
N LYS A 50 14.85 -14.38 -8.48
CA LYS A 50 14.83 -15.67 -7.78
C LYS A 50 13.62 -15.79 -6.87
N LYS A 51 13.04 -16.99 -6.84
CA LYS A 51 12.04 -17.37 -5.84
C LYS A 51 12.67 -17.41 -4.45
N LEU A 52 11.88 -17.08 -3.43
CA LEU A 52 12.29 -17.03 -2.02
C LEU A 52 13.07 -18.29 -1.55
N ASN A 53 12.60 -19.49 -1.92
CA ASN A 53 13.27 -20.74 -1.55
C ASN A 53 14.71 -20.86 -2.06
N LYS A 54 15.00 -20.34 -3.26
CA LYS A 54 16.38 -20.30 -3.78
C LYS A 54 17.23 -19.27 -3.04
N PHE A 55 16.62 -18.21 -2.53
CA PHE A 55 17.31 -17.18 -1.77
C PHE A 55 17.68 -17.67 -0.36
N GLU A 56 16.86 -18.53 0.27
CA GLU A 56 17.20 -19.19 1.54
C GLU A 56 18.51 -19.99 1.44
N ASP A 57 18.74 -20.69 0.33
CA ASP A 57 20.00 -21.40 0.09
C ASP A 57 21.19 -20.43 -0.05
N ASP A 58 20.98 -19.26 -0.65
CA ASP A 58 22.00 -18.22 -0.76
C ASP A 58 22.31 -17.59 0.61
N LEU A 59 21.33 -17.45 1.50
CA LEU A 59 21.53 -17.01 2.89
C LEU A 59 22.34 -18.02 3.71
N LYS A 60 22.07 -19.33 3.54
CA LYS A 60 22.86 -20.39 4.19
C LYS A 60 24.31 -20.37 3.71
N LYS A 61 24.54 -20.17 2.40
CA LYS A 61 25.90 -20.01 1.85
C LYS A 61 26.58 -18.76 2.38
N PHE A 62 25.85 -17.65 2.48
CA PHE A 62 26.36 -16.42 3.07
C PHE A 62 26.83 -16.64 4.51
N HIS A 63 26.01 -17.31 5.34
CA HIS A 63 26.36 -17.63 6.72
C HIS A 63 27.64 -18.46 6.81
N ALA A 64 27.74 -19.55 6.04
CA ALA A 64 28.93 -20.41 6.02
C ALA A 64 30.20 -19.68 5.53
N ASN A 65 30.07 -18.85 4.49
CA ASN A 65 31.18 -18.05 3.97
C ASN A 65 31.63 -16.99 4.98
N PHE A 66 30.67 -16.34 5.65
CA PHE A 66 30.94 -15.35 6.68
C PHE A 66 31.65 -15.99 7.88
N GLU A 67 31.18 -17.15 8.34
CA GLU A 67 31.82 -17.95 9.39
C GLU A 67 33.29 -18.23 9.09
N GLN A 68 33.56 -18.77 7.90
CA GLN A 68 34.92 -19.12 7.49
C GLN A 68 35.82 -17.89 7.45
N LYS A 69 35.34 -16.78 6.87
CA LYS A 69 36.10 -15.53 6.78
C LYS A 69 36.37 -14.95 8.18
N PHE A 70 35.36 -14.91 9.04
CA PHE A 70 35.49 -14.37 10.39
C PHE A 70 36.49 -15.17 11.23
N LYS A 71 36.42 -16.51 11.19
CA LYS A 71 37.37 -17.39 11.91
C LYS A 71 38.81 -17.18 11.45
N ASN A 72 39.04 -16.99 10.15
CA ASN A 72 40.37 -16.74 9.61
C ASN A 72 40.94 -15.37 10.04
N GLU A 73 40.09 -14.35 10.16
CA GLU A 73 40.51 -12.99 10.51
C GLU A 73 40.75 -12.79 12.02
N ILE A 74 39.88 -13.34 12.87
CA ILE A 74 39.92 -13.10 14.32
C ILE A 74 40.80 -14.13 15.05
N GLN A 75 41.01 -15.32 14.47
CA GLN A 75 41.84 -16.40 15.03
C GLN A 75 41.45 -16.83 16.47
N ASP A 76 40.22 -16.56 16.89
CA ASP A 76 39.64 -16.99 18.17
C ASP A 76 38.43 -17.90 17.90
N GLN A 77 38.52 -19.16 18.36
CA GLN A 77 37.46 -20.14 18.19
C GLN A 77 36.21 -19.85 19.03
N GLN A 78 36.36 -19.17 20.18
CA GLN A 78 35.23 -18.82 21.05
C GLN A 78 34.47 -17.60 20.52
N ALA A 79 35.17 -16.66 19.86
CA ALA A 79 34.57 -15.46 19.30
C ALA A 79 33.45 -15.77 18.29
N TRP A 80 33.64 -16.73 17.39
CA TRP A 80 32.60 -17.13 16.44
C TRP A 80 31.36 -17.68 17.14
N ALA A 81 31.53 -18.53 18.16
CA ALA A 81 30.39 -19.12 18.88
C ALA A 81 29.48 -18.03 19.46
N MET A 82 30.08 -16.96 20.02
CA MET A 82 29.34 -15.81 20.53
C MET A 82 28.65 -15.01 19.43
N VAL A 83 29.33 -14.72 18.31
CA VAL A 83 28.75 -14.01 17.17
C VAL A 83 27.58 -14.79 16.56
N ASN A 84 27.75 -16.11 16.39
CA ASN A 84 26.73 -17.00 15.86
C ASN A 84 25.49 -17.04 16.75
N ASP A 85 25.67 -17.15 18.07
CA ASP A 85 24.57 -17.10 19.03
C ASP A 85 23.82 -15.77 18.99
N ILE A 86 24.55 -14.65 19.08
CA ILE A 86 23.94 -13.32 19.18
C ILE A 86 23.19 -12.92 17.90
N TYR A 87 23.82 -13.07 16.73
CA TYR A 87 23.28 -12.49 15.50
C TYR A 87 22.46 -13.46 14.67
N PHE A 88 22.89 -14.72 14.56
CA PHE A 88 22.26 -15.67 13.66
C PHE A 88 21.23 -16.55 14.38
N LEU A 89 21.62 -17.24 15.47
CA LEU A 89 20.69 -18.11 16.21
C LEU A 89 19.57 -17.32 16.91
N LYS A 90 19.89 -16.17 17.51
CA LYS A 90 18.90 -15.26 18.12
C LYS A 90 18.29 -14.26 17.13
N ASN A 91 18.64 -14.35 15.85
CA ASN A 91 18.14 -13.50 14.77
C ASN A 91 18.28 -11.98 14.99
N ASN A 92 19.27 -11.53 15.79
CA ASN A 92 19.52 -10.09 15.91
C ASN A 92 20.12 -9.48 14.63
N ILE A 93 20.61 -10.31 13.69
CA ILE A 93 21.06 -9.87 12.37
C ILE A 93 19.98 -9.07 11.63
N ALA A 94 18.71 -9.43 11.78
CA ALA A 94 17.58 -8.73 11.17
C ALA A 94 17.39 -7.29 11.67
N LYS A 95 18.00 -6.92 12.80
CA LYS A 95 17.91 -5.58 13.40
C LYS A 95 19.05 -4.65 12.96
N ILE A 96 20.05 -5.17 12.25
CA ILE A 96 21.24 -4.40 11.84
C ILE A 96 20.88 -3.42 10.71
N SER A 97 20.12 -3.89 9.70
CA SER A 97 19.68 -3.05 8.58
C SER A 97 18.33 -3.51 8.04
N PRO A 98 17.55 -2.62 7.41
CA PRO A 98 16.30 -2.99 6.73
C PRO A 98 16.44 -4.19 5.79
N LYS A 99 17.51 -4.27 5.00
CA LYS A 99 17.71 -5.38 4.06
C LYS A 99 18.01 -6.71 4.73
N LEU A 100 18.64 -6.70 5.91
CA LEU A 100 18.92 -7.90 6.70
C LEU A 100 17.68 -8.50 7.37
N ARG A 101 16.52 -7.80 7.36
CA ARG A 101 15.24 -8.42 7.82
C ARG A 101 14.84 -9.65 7.02
N ILE A 102 15.45 -9.91 5.86
CA ILE A 102 15.22 -11.16 5.11
C ILE A 102 15.53 -12.42 5.95
N PHE A 103 16.43 -12.34 6.93
CA PHE A 103 16.71 -13.42 7.88
C PHE A 103 15.53 -13.74 8.83
N SER A 104 14.50 -12.89 8.88
CA SER A 104 13.26 -13.16 9.62
C SER A 104 12.26 -14.02 8.83
N LEU A 105 12.56 -14.39 7.57
CA LEU A 105 11.67 -15.19 6.72
C LEU A 105 11.95 -16.71 6.74
N SER A 106 12.89 -17.22 7.53
CA SER A 106 13.45 -18.56 7.31
C SER A 106 13.31 -19.51 8.50
N ASP A 107 12.10 -20.00 8.82
CA ASP A 107 11.90 -21.26 9.59
C ASP A 107 10.48 -21.86 9.50
N ASP A 108 9.40 -21.10 9.20
CA ASP A 108 8.02 -21.65 9.22
C ASP A 108 7.07 -21.05 8.15
N THR A 109 7.61 -20.66 6.99
CA THR A 109 6.88 -19.92 5.95
C THR A 109 6.12 -20.80 4.95
N GLN A 110 5.49 -21.87 5.42
CA GLN A 110 4.59 -22.66 4.57
C GLN A 110 3.30 -21.85 4.33
N ASN A 111 3.24 -21.15 3.19
CA ASN A 111 2.11 -20.37 2.66
C ASN A 111 2.08 -18.85 2.95
N LEU A 112 3.00 -18.10 2.34
CA LEU A 112 3.01 -16.62 2.33
C LEU A 112 2.10 -15.98 1.25
N SER A 113 1.01 -16.65 0.85
CA SER A 113 0.22 -16.19 -0.30
C SER A 113 -0.55 -14.89 -0.02
N ALA A 114 -1.00 -14.66 1.22
CA ALA A 114 -1.68 -13.44 1.62
C ALA A 114 -0.71 -12.26 1.72
N GLU A 115 0.47 -12.48 2.29
CA GLU A 115 1.51 -11.47 2.44
C GLU A 115 2.06 -11.04 1.09
N LYS A 116 2.35 -11.99 0.20
CA LYS A 116 2.78 -11.67 -1.18
C LYS A 116 1.77 -10.81 -1.92
N ARG A 117 0.47 -11.01 -1.68
CA ARG A 117 -0.59 -10.17 -2.26
C ARG A 117 -0.52 -8.73 -1.75
N ILE A 118 -0.34 -8.52 -0.44
CA ILE A 118 -0.18 -7.17 0.14
C ILE A 118 1.11 -6.52 -0.38
N VAL A 119 2.21 -7.26 -0.45
CA VAL A 119 3.47 -6.75 -1.00
C VAL A 119 3.31 -6.39 -2.48
N SER A 120 2.63 -7.21 -3.30
CA SER A 120 2.35 -6.87 -4.70
C SER A 120 1.54 -5.59 -4.85
N LEU A 121 0.57 -5.32 -3.94
CA LEU A 121 -0.14 -4.05 -3.91
C LEU A 121 0.83 -2.89 -3.63
N LEU A 122 1.66 -3.01 -2.58
CA LEU A 122 2.62 -1.97 -2.20
C LEU A 122 3.69 -1.72 -3.26
N LYS A 123 4.12 -2.75 -3.99
CA LYS A 123 5.04 -2.64 -5.15
C LYS A 123 4.48 -1.73 -6.24
N THR A 124 3.15 -1.67 -6.42
CA THR A 124 2.54 -0.74 -7.39
C THR A 124 2.79 0.73 -7.04
N LEU A 125 3.16 1.03 -5.79
CA LEU A 125 3.40 2.37 -5.28
C LEU A 125 4.88 2.79 -5.32
N PHE A 126 5.80 1.87 -5.63
CA PHE A 126 7.22 2.19 -5.73
C PHE A 126 7.50 3.28 -6.76
N LYS A 127 8.57 4.03 -6.52
CA LYS A 127 9.12 4.92 -7.55
C LYS A 127 9.63 4.06 -8.69
N LYS A 128 9.16 4.34 -9.91
CA LYS A 128 9.65 3.65 -11.12
C LYS A 128 11.12 3.95 -11.35
N ASP A 129 11.84 2.97 -11.87
CA ASP A 129 13.25 3.09 -12.28
C ASP A 129 14.17 3.64 -11.17
N PHE A 130 13.92 3.25 -9.91
CA PHE A 130 14.65 3.74 -8.75
C PHE A 130 15.24 2.60 -7.92
N ILE A 131 16.55 2.69 -7.65
CA ILE A 131 17.25 1.75 -6.77
C ILE A 131 17.31 2.35 -5.37
N TYR A 132 16.67 1.68 -4.41
CA TYR A 132 16.68 2.07 -3.00
C TYR A 132 18.00 1.69 -2.34
N LYS A 133 18.60 2.62 -1.60
CA LYS A 133 19.84 2.40 -0.86
C LYS A 133 19.54 1.89 0.55
N ASN A 134 20.39 1.01 1.06
CA ASN A 134 20.29 0.43 2.40
C ASN A 134 21.35 1.04 3.34
N ASP A 135 21.58 2.35 3.26
CA ASP A 135 22.66 2.99 4.00
C ASP A 135 22.38 2.97 5.51
N VAL A 136 23.32 2.45 6.31
CA VAL A 136 23.24 2.38 7.77
C VAL A 136 24.47 3.01 8.41
N ASN A 137 24.26 3.77 9.48
CA ASN A 137 25.30 4.46 10.24
C ASN A 137 25.36 3.93 11.69
N ASN A 138 26.47 4.20 12.38
CA ASN A 138 26.67 3.90 13.81
C ASN A 138 26.59 2.41 14.18
N LEU A 139 27.02 1.51 13.29
CA LEU A 139 27.13 0.08 13.57
C LEU A 139 28.35 -0.22 14.45
N ASN A 140 28.25 -1.23 15.32
CA ASN A 140 29.43 -1.75 15.99
C ASN A 140 30.32 -2.55 15.02
N PHE A 141 31.56 -2.86 15.41
CA PHE A 141 32.53 -3.53 14.52
C PHE A 141 32.02 -4.85 13.90
N ILE A 142 31.29 -5.66 14.67
CA ILE A 142 30.75 -6.95 14.18
C ILE A 142 29.59 -6.69 13.22
N GLU A 143 28.67 -5.80 13.58
CA GLU A 143 27.55 -5.40 12.72
C GLU A 143 28.02 -4.79 11.40
N GLN A 144 29.04 -3.92 11.45
CA GLN A 144 29.67 -3.34 10.27
C GLN A 144 30.21 -4.42 9.35
N ARG A 145 30.91 -5.43 9.89
CA ARG A 145 31.44 -6.55 9.11
C ARG A 145 30.34 -7.40 8.48
N ILE A 146 29.27 -7.68 9.22
CA ILE A 146 28.10 -8.41 8.71
C ILE A 146 27.45 -7.61 7.57
N TYR A 147 27.17 -6.33 7.82
CA TYR A 147 26.53 -5.42 6.87
C TYR A 147 27.34 -5.30 5.56
N GLU A 148 28.63 -4.98 5.65
CA GLU A 148 29.49 -4.84 4.47
C GLU A 148 29.61 -6.15 3.68
N THR A 149 29.76 -7.28 4.38
CA THR A 149 29.83 -8.58 3.69
C THR A 149 28.51 -8.89 3.00
N PHE A 150 27.38 -8.57 3.63
CA PHE A 150 26.06 -8.78 3.06
C PHE A 150 25.79 -7.89 1.84
N GLU A 151 26.08 -6.59 1.93
CA GLU A 151 25.92 -5.65 0.80
C GLU A 151 26.80 -6.02 -0.40
N ASN A 152 28.03 -6.49 -0.15
CA ASN A 152 28.90 -6.98 -1.22
C ASN A 152 28.38 -8.26 -1.88
N THR A 153 27.74 -9.15 -1.10
CA THR A 153 27.18 -10.41 -1.61
C THR A 153 25.86 -10.19 -2.34
N PHE A 154 25.05 -9.27 -1.82
CA PHE A 154 23.69 -9.00 -2.28
C PHE A 154 23.53 -7.49 -2.51
N PRO A 155 24.14 -6.89 -3.54
CA PRO A 155 24.00 -5.45 -3.80
C PRO A 155 22.53 -5.10 -4.11
N SER A 156 22.10 -3.88 -3.73
CA SER A 156 20.74 -3.42 -4.04
C SER A 156 20.54 -3.31 -5.55
N ARG A 157 19.37 -3.74 -6.02
CA ARG A 157 18.99 -3.73 -7.44
C ARG A 157 17.66 -3.02 -7.64
N LEU A 158 17.30 -2.82 -8.90
CA LEU A 158 15.95 -2.40 -9.24
C LEU A 158 14.96 -3.45 -8.74
N PRO A 159 13.88 -3.04 -8.04
CA PRO A 159 12.73 -3.90 -7.80
C PRO A 159 12.18 -4.47 -9.12
N ASP A 160 11.52 -5.62 -9.04
CA ASP A 160 10.77 -6.14 -10.17
C ASP A 160 9.42 -5.41 -10.29
N TYR A 161 9.24 -4.67 -11.39
CA TYR A 161 8.04 -3.88 -11.69
C TYR A 161 7.14 -4.53 -12.76
N GLU A 162 7.45 -5.73 -13.24
CA GLU A 162 6.78 -6.31 -14.41
C GLU A 162 5.26 -6.38 -14.22
N GLY A 163 4.51 -5.80 -15.17
CA GLY A 163 3.05 -5.84 -15.18
C GLY A 163 2.34 -4.97 -14.13
N LEU A 164 3.07 -4.25 -13.27
CA LEU A 164 2.48 -3.46 -12.18
C LEU A 164 2.30 -1.98 -12.55
N ASN A 165 1.10 -1.46 -12.25
CA ASN A 165 0.77 -0.04 -12.36
C ASN A 165 -0.22 0.34 -11.27
N SER A 166 0.03 1.45 -10.59
CA SER A 166 -0.92 2.01 -9.65
C SER A 166 -2.17 2.54 -10.35
N TYR A 167 -3.33 2.32 -9.72
CA TYR A 167 -4.57 2.99 -10.12
C TYR A 167 -4.58 4.47 -9.71
N LEU A 168 -3.77 4.86 -8.72
CA LEU A 168 -3.69 6.19 -8.13
C LEU A 168 -2.24 6.74 -8.17
N PRO A 169 -1.72 7.14 -9.34
CA PRO A 169 -0.29 7.50 -9.47
C PRO A 169 0.13 8.70 -8.61
N LYS A 170 -0.72 9.73 -8.45
CA LYS A 170 -0.50 10.86 -7.53
C LYS A 170 -0.26 10.39 -6.10
N PHE A 171 -1.05 9.42 -5.63
CA PHE A 171 -0.87 8.84 -4.30
C PHE A 171 0.40 8.00 -4.22
N SER A 172 0.70 7.23 -5.27
CA SER A 172 1.96 6.47 -5.37
C SER A 172 3.20 7.37 -5.31
N ASN A 173 3.16 8.56 -5.90
CA ASN A 173 4.26 9.52 -5.80
C ASN A 173 4.48 9.99 -4.35
N VAL A 174 3.40 10.25 -3.61
CA VAL A 174 3.49 10.63 -2.19
C VAL A 174 4.07 9.48 -1.34
N PHE A 175 3.58 8.24 -1.56
CA PHE A 175 4.17 7.05 -0.93
C PHE A 175 5.67 6.91 -1.22
N ALA A 176 6.05 7.09 -2.49
CA ALA A 176 7.43 6.96 -2.94
C ALA A 176 8.35 8.00 -2.31
N GLU A 177 7.90 9.26 -2.21
CA GLU A 177 8.63 10.34 -1.53
C GLU A 177 8.86 10.00 -0.06
N ASP A 178 7.83 9.54 0.65
CA ASP A 178 7.91 9.17 2.06
C ASP A 178 8.79 7.94 2.30
N LEU A 179 8.69 6.93 1.43
CA LEU A 179 9.54 5.75 1.50
C LEU A 179 11.01 6.11 1.28
N ILE A 180 11.32 6.94 0.29
CA ILE A 180 12.69 7.43 0.05
C ILE A 180 13.19 8.19 1.27
N PHE A 181 12.38 9.07 1.84
CA PHE A 181 12.73 9.76 3.08
C PHE A 181 13.11 8.77 4.19
N LEU A 182 12.26 7.76 4.47
CA LEU A 182 12.52 6.74 5.49
C LEU A 182 13.82 5.97 5.25
N THR A 183 14.17 5.65 4.00
CA THR A 183 15.44 4.94 3.71
C THR A 183 16.69 5.70 4.16
N ASN A 184 16.61 7.02 4.37
CA ASN A 184 17.73 7.82 4.91
C ASN A 184 17.86 7.76 6.44
N TYR A 185 16.90 7.15 7.14
CA TYR A 185 16.85 7.05 8.60
C TYR A 185 16.68 5.59 9.02
N SER A 186 17.66 4.74 8.71
CA SER A 186 17.57 3.27 8.80
C SER A 186 17.06 2.73 10.14
N LYS A 187 17.50 3.29 11.28
CA LYS A 187 17.00 2.90 12.61
C LYS A 187 15.51 3.21 12.77
N TYR A 188 15.11 4.44 12.47
CA TYR A 188 13.72 4.86 12.52
C TYR A 188 12.85 4.05 11.54
N PHE A 189 13.40 3.76 10.36
CA PHE A 189 12.74 2.94 9.36
C PHE A 189 12.49 1.51 9.84
N LEU A 190 13.48 0.85 10.45
CA LEU A 190 13.33 -0.48 11.05
C LEU A 190 12.26 -0.52 12.15
N GLU A 191 12.20 0.53 12.97
CA GLU A 191 11.24 0.64 14.07
C GLU A 191 9.80 0.93 13.58
N ASN A 192 9.64 1.60 12.44
CA ASN A 192 8.33 2.11 11.99
C ASN A 192 7.85 1.56 10.63
N ILE A 193 8.61 0.68 9.97
CA ILE A 193 8.24 0.15 8.65
C ILE A 193 6.87 -0.54 8.68
N GLN A 194 6.56 -1.32 9.70
CA GLN A 194 5.25 -1.97 9.80
C GLN A 194 4.12 -0.93 9.84
N LEU A 195 4.21 0.08 10.70
CA LEU A 195 3.24 1.18 10.76
C LEU A 195 3.13 1.91 9.42
N PHE A 196 4.25 2.14 8.74
CA PHE A 196 4.26 2.75 7.41
C PHE A 196 3.49 1.90 6.38
N LEU A 197 3.70 0.59 6.35
CA LEU A 197 3.02 -0.32 5.43
C LEU A 197 1.51 -0.45 5.74
N GLU A 198 1.15 -0.56 7.02
CA GLU A 198 -0.24 -0.58 7.47
C GLU A 198 -0.97 0.70 7.04
N LEU A 199 -0.39 1.86 7.36
CA LEU A 199 -0.92 3.18 7.01
C LEU A 199 -1.15 3.33 5.52
N TYR A 200 -0.15 3.03 4.69
CA TYR A 200 -0.24 3.25 3.26
C TYR A 200 -1.09 2.23 2.52
N THR A 201 -1.17 0.98 3.02
CA THR A 201 -2.15 -0.01 2.53
C THR A 201 -3.57 0.48 2.79
N PHE A 202 -3.81 1.03 3.98
CA PHE A 202 -5.08 1.62 4.36
C PHE A 202 -5.44 2.85 3.52
N LEU A 203 -4.55 3.84 3.45
CA LEU A 203 -4.80 5.09 2.73
C LEU A 203 -5.01 4.85 1.24
N TYR A 204 -4.21 3.99 0.60
CA TYR A 204 -4.43 3.63 -0.80
C TYR A 204 -5.82 3.02 -1.01
N THR A 205 -6.21 2.08 -0.15
CA THR A 205 -7.52 1.41 -0.22
C THR A 205 -8.68 2.40 -0.02
N ALA A 206 -8.54 3.32 0.94
CA ALA A 206 -9.54 4.37 1.18
C ALA A 206 -9.68 5.29 -0.04
N GLN A 207 -8.57 5.79 -0.57
CA GLN A 207 -8.57 6.65 -1.76
C GLN A 207 -9.12 5.92 -2.99
N LEU A 208 -8.76 4.65 -3.18
CA LEU A 208 -9.25 3.84 -4.29
C LEU A 208 -10.76 3.66 -4.19
N SER A 209 -11.27 3.37 -3.00
CA SER A 209 -12.71 3.24 -2.76
C SER A 209 -13.49 4.50 -3.16
N ILE A 210 -12.96 5.67 -2.83
CA ILE A 210 -13.60 6.96 -3.16
C ILE A 210 -13.51 7.24 -4.67
N ALA A 211 -12.37 6.94 -5.30
CA ALA A 211 -12.08 7.31 -6.68
C ALA A 211 -12.56 6.31 -7.75
N ILE A 212 -12.78 5.03 -7.41
CA ILE A 212 -12.94 3.94 -8.39
C ILE A 212 -14.10 4.14 -9.38
N ASN A 213 -15.17 4.82 -8.95
CA ASN A 213 -16.33 5.09 -9.79
C ASN A 213 -16.18 6.34 -10.67
N GLY A 214 -15.14 7.15 -10.45
CA GLY A 214 -14.88 8.41 -11.18
C GLY A 214 -14.12 8.23 -12.49
N TRP A 215 -13.97 7.03 -13.02
CA TRP A 215 -13.14 6.76 -14.21
C TRP A 215 -13.58 7.51 -15.47
N LYS A 216 -14.85 7.95 -15.55
CA LYS A 216 -15.41 8.76 -16.64
C LYS A 216 -14.77 10.14 -16.77
N GLU A 217 -14.13 10.64 -15.71
CA GLU A 217 -13.35 11.88 -15.74
C GLU A 217 -12.19 11.79 -16.76
N ALA A 218 -11.81 10.57 -17.17
CA ALA A 218 -10.82 10.31 -18.23
C ALA A 218 -9.46 10.99 -17.98
N HIS A 219 -9.14 11.24 -16.72
CA HIS A 219 -7.86 11.76 -16.27
C HIS A 219 -7.45 11.10 -14.96
N GLU A 220 -6.21 11.34 -14.57
CA GLU A 220 -5.67 10.81 -13.32
C GLU A 220 -6.48 11.30 -12.11
N PRO A 221 -6.95 10.40 -11.23
CA PRO A 221 -7.70 10.78 -10.03
C PRO A 221 -6.91 11.72 -9.12
N SER A 222 -7.56 12.79 -8.66
CA SER A 222 -7.03 13.63 -7.59
C SER A 222 -7.10 12.90 -6.25
N ILE A 223 -6.26 13.30 -5.30
CA ILE A 223 -6.44 12.92 -3.88
C ILE A 223 -7.80 13.47 -3.42
N LYS A 224 -8.58 12.65 -2.73
CA LYS A 224 -9.90 12.96 -2.20
C LYS A 224 -9.85 13.11 -0.69
N ASP A 225 -10.79 13.87 -0.16
CA ASP A 225 -10.92 14.10 1.27
C ASP A 225 -11.37 12.83 2.01
N CYS A 226 -10.55 12.39 2.97
CA CYS A 226 -10.92 11.35 3.92
C CYS A 226 -10.68 11.87 5.33
N TYR A 227 -11.75 12.03 6.11
CA TYR A 227 -11.69 12.67 7.42
C TYR A 227 -11.39 11.68 8.54
N PHE A 228 -10.45 12.08 9.40
CA PHE A 228 -10.01 11.36 10.58
C PHE A 228 -10.28 12.16 11.85
N ILE A 229 -10.33 11.46 12.98
CA ILE A 229 -10.17 12.05 14.31
C ILE A 229 -8.94 11.47 15.00
N LEU A 230 -8.46 12.13 16.04
CA LEU A 230 -7.44 11.62 16.94
C LEU A 230 -8.10 10.69 17.97
N ASP A 231 -7.37 9.68 18.45
CA ASP A 231 -7.85 8.72 19.46
C ASP A 231 -8.35 9.35 20.77
N SER A 232 -7.72 10.47 21.14
CA SER A 232 -8.06 11.31 22.30
C SER A 232 -9.35 12.11 22.15
N GLU A 233 -9.91 12.21 20.94
CA GLU A 233 -11.14 12.97 20.69
C GLU A 233 -12.42 12.17 20.97
N LYS A 234 -13.49 12.92 21.25
CA LYS A 234 -14.86 12.40 21.16
C LYS A 234 -15.38 12.60 19.73
N ALA A 235 -16.10 11.62 19.21
CA ALA A 235 -16.89 11.79 17.98
C ALA A 235 -18.31 12.24 18.32
N SER A 236 -18.89 13.09 17.46
CA SER A 236 -20.29 13.54 17.55
C SER A 236 -20.96 13.43 16.18
N ARG A 237 -22.29 13.23 16.16
CA ARG A 237 -23.11 13.27 14.92
C ARG A 237 -23.09 14.63 14.23
N GLU A 238 -22.86 15.70 14.98
CA GLU A 238 -22.87 17.08 14.49
C GLU A 238 -21.65 17.40 13.60
N ARG A 239 -20.60 16.56 13.66
CA ARG A 239 -19.40 16.71 12.82
C ARG A 239 -19.69 16.15 11.42
N SER A 240 -20.39 16.92 10.61
CA SER A 240 -20.90 16.51 9.29
C SER A 240 -19.80 16.00 8.33
N SER A 241 -18.59 16.56 8.40
CA SER A 241 -17.45 16.13 7.58
C SER A 241 -17.07 14.67 7.83
N LEU A 242 -17.09 14.22 9.10
CA LEU A 242 -16.83 12.82 9.45
C LEU A 242 -17.87 11.86 8.86
N GLN A 243 -19.11 12.33 8.74
CA GLN A 243 -20.24 11.53 8.23
C GLN A 243 -20.28 11.50 6.70
N ARG A 244 -19.94 12.61 6.05
CA ARG A 244 -20.01 12.77 4.60
C ARG A 244 -18.76 12.28 3.88
N SER A 245 -17.58 12.56 4.42
CA SER A 245 -16.28 12.34 3.79
C SER A 245 -15.32 11.55 4.69
N GLY A 246 -15.84 10.68 5.56
CA GLY A 246 -15.05 9.79 6.42
C GLY A 246 -15.34 8.31 6.13
N TYR A 247 -15.40 7.49 7.18
CA TYR A 247 -15.62 6.03 7.08
C TYR A 247 -16.78 5.63 6.16
N LYS A 248 -17.94 6.29 6.29
CA LYS A 248 -19.14 5.96 5.48
C LYS A 248 -18.94 6.17 3.98
N LEU A 249 -18.12 7.15 3.57
CA LEU A 249 -17.83 7.38 2.16
C LEU A 249 -16.97 6.24 1.61
N VAL A 250 -15.91 5.89 2.33
CA VAL A 250 -15.05 4.76 1.98
C VAL A 250 -15.84 3.46 1.96
N GLU A 251 -16.67 3.20 2.97
CA GLU A 251 -17.47 1.97 3.07
C GLU A 251 -18.41 1.80 1.85
N LYS A 252 -19.09 2.86 1.42
CA LYS A 252 -19.98 2.84 0.24
C LYS A 252 -19.26 2.52 -1.07
N GLY A 253 -17.99 2.88 -1.19
CA GLY A 253 -17.20 2.65 -2.40
C GLY A 253 -16.62 1.23 -2.50
N LEU A 254 -16.50 0.51 -1.38
CA LEU A 254 -15.78 -0.78 -1.34
C LEU A 254 -16.39 -1.81 -2.29
N ASP A 255 -17.72 -1.89 -2.37
CA ASP A 255 -18.43 -2.81 -3.24
C ASP A 255 -18.15 -2.57 -4.73
N SER A 256 -17.61 -1.40 -5.10
CA SER A 256 -17.26 -1.07 -6.48
C SER A 256 -15.81 -1.41 -6.85
N ILE A 257 -14.93 -1.70 -5.88
CA ILE A 257 -13.50 -1.98 -6.13
C ILE A 257 -13.36 -3.21 -7.02
N PHE A 258 -13.78 -4.38 -6.53
CA PHE A 258 -13.58 -5.64 -7.26
C PHE A 258 -14.29 -5.67 -8.62
N PRO A 259 -15.59 -5.28 -8.74
CA PRO A 259 -16.28 -5.30 -10.03
C PRO A 259 -15.63 -4.38 -11.07
N THR A 260 -15.22 -3.17 -10.67
CA THR A 260 -14.65 -2.19 -11.61
C THR A 260 -13.24 -2.59 -12.03
N LEU A 261 -12.42 -3.09 -11.11
CA LEU A 261 -11.09 -3.60 -11.46
C LEU A 261 -11.18 -4.88 -12.29
N ALA A 262 -12.18 -5.73 -12.06
CA ALA A 262 -12.44 -6.90 -12.90
C ALA A 262 -12.82 -6.55 -14.33
N LEU A 263 -13.64 -5.51 -14.52
CA LEU A 263 -13.89 -4.95 -15.86
C LEU A 263 -12.59 -4.41 -16.47
N CYS A 264 -11.84 -3.62 -15.70
CA CYS A 264 -10.59 -3.02 -16.16
C CYS A 264 -9.59 -4.10 -16.65
N GLU A 265 -9.50 -5.22 -15.93
CA GLU A 265 -8.66 -6.34 -16.33
C GLU A 265 -9.18 -7.12 -17.54
N SER A 266 -10.50 -7.30 -17.65
CA SER A 266 -11.08 -8.11 -18.72
C SER A 266 -10.99 -7.44 -20.09
N LEU A 267 -10.81 -6.12 -20.12
CA LEU A 267 -10.66 -5.34 -21.35
C LEU A 267 -9.23 -5.38 -21.94
N GLN A 268 -8.26 -5.88 -21.18
CA GLN A 268 -6.83 -5.76 -21.50
C GLN A 268 -6.17 -7.13 -21.60
N ASN A 269 -5.18 -7.26 -22.49
CA ASN A 269 -4.42 -8.50 -22.66
C ASN A 269 -3.78 -8.95 -21.33
N SER A 270 -3.63 -10.27 -21.19
CA SER A 270 -2.91 -10.86 -20.04
C SER A 270 -1.42 -10.58 -20.07
N GLU A 271 -0.86 -10.31 -21.26
CA GLU A 271 0.55 -10.01 -21.46
C GLU A 271 0.79 -8.50 -21.46
N GLY A 272 1.86 -8.09 -20.78
CA GLY A 272 2.27 -6.70 -20.68
C GLY A 272 1.59 -5.90 -19.59
N GLN A 273 1.79 -4.59 -19.63
CA GLN A 273 1.38 -3.68 -18.58
C GLN A 273 -0.09 -3.28 -18.74
N LYS A 274 -0.91 -3.47 -17.70
CA LYS A 274 -2.30 -3.01 -17.67
C LYS A 274 -2.40 -1.56 -17.21
N PHE A 275 -3.42 -0.85 -17.70
CA PHE A 275 -3.72 0.55 -17.38
C PHE A 275 -5.00 0.68 -16.56
N PRO A 276 -5.06 1.65 -15.64
CA PRO A 276 -6.30 1.98 -14.95
C PRO A 276 -7.42 2.36 -15.93
N LEU A 277 -8.67 2.09 -15.57
CA LEU A 277 -9.83 2.32 -16.45
C LEU A 277 -9.95 3.78 -16.92
N TRP A 278 -9.64 4.74 -16.04
CA TRP A 278 -9.62 6.17 -16.37
C TRP A 278 -8.59 6.55 -17.44
N LYS A 279 -7.52 5.75 -17.58
CA LYS A 279 -6.53 5.92 -18.64
C LYS A 279 -6.92 5.14 -19.88
N LEU A 280 -7.41 3.92 -19.70
CA LEU A 280 -7.83 3.05 -20.81
C LEU A 280 -8.89 3.74 -21.67
N VAL A 281 -9.90 4.37 -21.05
CA VAL A 281 -10.98 5.06 -21.77
C VAL A 281 -10.46 6.15 -22.74
N THR A 282 -9.35 6.83 -22.41
CA THR A 282 -8.73 7.85 -23.28
C THR A 282 -8.05 7.28 -24.52
N GLN A 283 -7.79 5.97 -24.53
CA GLN A 283 -7.08 5.27 -25.62
C GLN A 283 -8.04 4.58 -26.58
N LEU A 284 -9.32 4.49 -26.22
CA LEU A 284 -10.36 3.86 -27.01
C LEU A 284 -11.02 4.87 -27.94
N SER A 285 -11.55 4.37 -29.05
CA SER A 285 -12.19 5.16 -30.09
C SER A 285 -13.49 4.49 -30.56
N ASN A 286 -14.24 5.16 -31.43
CA ASN A 286 -15.47 4.58 -31.99
C ASN A 286 -15.23 3.29 -32.81
N VAL A 287 -13.99 2.99 -33.21
CA VAL A 287 -13.62 1.71 -33.83
C VAL A 287 -13.78 0.54 -32.84
N ASP A 288 -13.59 0.81 -31.54
CA ASP A 288 -13.67 -0.17 -30.46
C ASP A 288 -15.10 -0.45 -30.00
N LEU A 289 -16.05 0.43 -30.33
CA LEU A 289 -17.43 0.40 -29.83
C LEU A 289 -18.13 -0.92 -30.14
N LYS A 290 -18.04 -1.40 -31.39
CA LYS A 290 -18.65 -2.67 -31.81
C LYS A 290 -18.12 -3.87 -31.03
N ASN A 291 -16.83 -3.84 -30.67
CA ASN A 291 -16.22 -4.91 -29.87
C ASN A 291 -16.73 -4.86 -28.42
N LEU A 292 -16.92 -3.66 -27.86
CA LEU A 292 -17.49 -3.47 -26.53
C LEU A 292 -18.98 -3.87 -26.46
N GLU A 293 -19.76 -3.55 -27.48
CA GLU A 293 -21.16 -3.97 -27.63
C GLU A 293 -21.27 -5.50 -27.68
N SER A 294 -20.45 -6.13 -28.53
CA SER A 294 -20.38 -7.58 -28.63
C SER A 294 -19.97 -8.22 -27.30
N TYR A 295 -18.99 -7.63 -26.61
CA TYR A 295 -18.54 -8.09 -25.30
C TYR A 295 -19.62 -7.94 -24.22
N TYR A 296 -20.37 -6.83 -24.23
CA TYR A 296 -21.48 -6.58 -23.31
C TYR A 296 -22.55 -7.67 -23.42
N GLN A 297 -22.96 -8.02 -24.64
CA GLN A 297 -23.94 -9.09 -24.88
C GLN A 297 -23.39 -10.45 -24.44
N ALA A 298 -22.19 -10.81 -24.89
CA ALA A 298 -21.56 -12.07 -24.53
C ALA A 298 -21.40 -12.21 -23.01
N PHE A 299 -21.06 -11.13 -22.31
CA PHE A 299 -20.92 -11.12 -20.85
C PHE A 299 -22.27 -11.30 -20.16
N ALA A 300 -23.31 -10.58 -20.59
CA ALA A 300 -24.64 -10.72 -20.03
C ALA A 300 -25.19 -12.14 -20.20
N GLU A 301 -25.06 -12.73 -21.40
CA GLU A 301 -25.45 -14.11 -21.68
C GLU A 301 -24.69 -15.11 -20.81
N ASN A 302 -23.35 -14.99 -20.75
CA ASN A 302 -22.51 -15.88 -19.95
C ASN A 302 -22.85 -15.83 -18.46
N ARG A 303 -23.23 -14.64 -17.96
CA ARG A 303 -23.59 -14.42 -16.56
C ARG A 303 -25.09 -14.56 -16.28
N ARG A 304 -25.92 -14.78 -17.31
CA ARG A 304 -27.39 -14.86 -17.24
C ARG A 304 -28.03 -13.59 -16.65
N LEU A 305 -27.51 -12.43 -17.03
CA LEU A 305 -27.98 -11.12 -16.57
C LEU A 305 -28.94 -10.51 -17.60
N THR A 306 -29.87 -9.69 -17.13
CA THR A 306 -30.78 -8.94 -18.01
C THR A 306 -30.08 -7.73 -18.63
N THR A 307 -30.26 -7.53 -19.93
CA THR A 307 -29.79 -6.35 -20.67
C THR A 307 -30.97 -5.44 -21.01
N ASN A 308 -30.73 -4.14 -21.02
CA ASN A 308 -31.74 -3.13 -21.36
C ASN A 308 -31.40 -2.37 -22.65
N SER A 309 -30.21 -2.58 -23.21
CA SER A 309 -29.76 -1.99 -24.47
C SER A 309 -28.84 -2.94 -25.20
N ASN A 310 -28.81 -2.82 -26.52
CA ASN A 310 -27.90 -3.56 -27.40
C ASN A 310 -26.97 -2.66 -28.20
N GLU A 311 -27.18 -1.35 -28.16
CA GLU A 311 -26.39 -0.34 -28.86
C GLU A 311 -26.07 0.80 -27.89
N PHE A 312 -24.91 1.44 -28.07
CA PHE A 312 -24.46 2.55 -27.25
C PHE A 312 -24.03 3.73 -28.11
N ASP A 313 -24.22 4.95 -27.61
CA ASP A 313 -23.90 6.18 -28.36
C ASP A 313 -22.38 6.36 -28.57
N ASP A 314 -21.59 5.90 -27.60
CA ASP A 314 -20.14 6.03 -27.58
C ASP A 314 -19.46 4.99 -26.69
N VAL A 315 -18.12 5.00 -26.67
CA VAL A 315 -17.32 4.10 -25.84
C VAL A 315 -17.62 4.27 -24.34
N VAL A 316 -17.88 5.50 -23.89
CA VAL A 316 -18.07 5.80 -22.46
C VAL A 316 -19.37 5.18 -21.96
N SER A 317 -20.46 5.29 -22.72
CA SER A 317 -21.76 4.69 -22.43
C SER A 317 -21.69 3.15 -22.49
N ALA A 318 -20.95 2.57 -23.43
CA ALA A 318 -20.71 1.12 -23.46
C ALA A 318 -19.92 0.62 -22.23
N LEU A 319 -18.85 1.31 -21.84
CA LEU A 319 -18.07 0.97 -20.64
C LEU A 319 -18.87 1.16 -19.35
N ASP A 320 -19.73 2.17 -19.29
CA ASP A 320 -20.63 2.38 -18.16
C ASP A 320 -21.64 1.24 -18.02
N ALA A 321 -22.26 0.84 -19.14
CA ALA A 321 -23.18 -0.29 -19.15
C ALA A 321 -22.47 -1.60 -18.74
N LEU A 322 -21.24 -1.82 -19.22
CA LEU A 322 -20.39 -2.93 -18.77
C LEU A 322 -20.09 -2.85 -17.26
N GLN A 323 -19.76 -1.67 -16.72
CA GLN A 323 -19.53 -1.51 -15.27
C GLN A 323 -20.78 -1.90 -14.46
N HIS A 324 -21.96 -1.52 -14.94
CA HIS A 324 -23.23 -1.91 -14.32
C HIS A 324 -23.44 -3.43 -14.37
N LEU A 325 -23.18 -4.10 -15.50
CA LEU A 325 -23.24 -5.57 -15.57
C LEU A 325 -22.23 -6.25 -14.64
N PHE A 326 -21.00 -5.74 -14.59
CA PHE A 326 -19.97 -6.27 -13.71
C PHE A 326 -20.35 -6.14 -12.24
N LYS A 327 -21.05 -5.06 -11.85
CA LYS A 327 -21.62 -4.91 -10.50
C LYS A 327 -22.82 -5.83 -10.29
N ALA A 328 -23.72 -5.90 -11.28
CA ALA A 328 -24.96 -6.68 -11.21
C ALA A 328 -24.71 -8.16 -10.95
N GLN A 329 -23.65 -8.76 -11.51
CA GLN A 329 -23.31 -10.18 -11.27
C GLN A 329 -23.06 -10.54 -9.79
N PHE A 330 -22.84 -9.53 -8.93
CA PHE A 330 -22.62 -9.69 -7.50
C PHE A 330 -23.80 -9.22 -6.65
N ALA A 331 -24.92 -8.83 -7.27
CA ALA A 331 -26.12 -8.43 -6.56
C ALA A 331 -26.70 -9.58 -5.72
N LYS A 332 -27.51 -9.23 -4.71
CA LYS A 332 -28.16 -10.22 -3.85
C LYS A 332 -29.05 -11.14 -4.69
N GLY A 333 -28.87 -12.46 -4.54
CA GLY A 333 -29.59 -13.47 -5.33
C GLY A 333 -28.79 -14.02 -6.51
N GLU A 334 -27.71 -13.36 -6.90
CA GLU A 334 -26.83 -13.85 -7.95
C GLU A 334 -25.87 -14.94 -7.48
N THR A 335 -25.51 -15.82 -8.40
CA THR A 335 -24.61 -16.98 -8.16
C THR A 335 -23.22 -16.59 -7.62
N ARG A 336 -22.78 -15.35 -7.85
CA ARG A 336 -21.43 -14.87 -7.50
C ARG A 336 -21.44 -13.84 -6.37
N ALA A 337 -22.59 -13.52 -5.77
CA ALA A 337 -22.74 -12.46 -4.76
C ALA A 337 -21.70 -12.55 -3.61
N SER A 338 -21.41 -13.76 -3.14
CA SER A 338 -20.44 -13.99 -2.06
C SER A 338 -19.03 -13.51 -2.39
N ARG A 339 -18.60 -13.55 -3.66
CA ARG A 339 -17.22 -13.21 -4.04
C ARG A 339 -16.88 -11.76 -3.71
N ASN A 340 -17.73 -10.82 -4.12
CA ASN A 340 -17.51 -9.40 -3.83
C ASN A 340 -17.67 -9.11 -2.33
N ALA A 341 -18.70 -9.68 -1.71
CA ALA A 341 -18.93 -9.54 -0.27
C ALA A 341 -17.72 -10.01 0.55
N ASN A 342 -17.03 -11.06 0.12
CA ASN A 342 -15.83 -11.58 0.79
C ASN A 342 -14.64 -10.64 0.63
N VAL A 343 -14.45 -10.03 -0.54
CA VAL A 343 -13.41 -8.99 -0.73
C VAL A 343 -13.67 -7.79 0.18
N VAL A 344 -14.90 -7.29 0.20
CA VAL A 344 -15.28 -6.16 1.06
C VAL A 344 -15.08 -6.51 2.53
N ARG A 345 -15.48 -7.72 2.95
CA ARG A 345 -15.26 -8.21 4.31
C ARG A 345 -13.77 -8.28 4.66
N ALA A 346 -12.94 -8.81 3.76
CA ALA A 346 -11.49 -8.88 3.94
C ALA A 346 -10.90 -7.48 4.11
N ILE A 347 -11.22 -6.54 3.21
CA ILE A 347 -10.77 -5.14 3.31
C ILE A 347 -11.16 -4.52 4.65
N LYS A 348 -12.42 -4.67 5.08
CA LYS A 348 -12.90 -4.09 6.34
C LYS A 348 -12.19 -4.67 7.56
N ASN A 349 -11.97 -5.99 7.58
CA ASN A 349 -11.42 -6.69 8.74
C ASN A 349 -9.89 -6.60 8.82
N ILE A 350 -9.21 -6.51 7.69
CA ILE A 350 -7.75 -6.52 7.59
C ILE A 350 -7.20 -5.11 7.47
N VAL A 351 -7.68 -4.35 6.48
CA VAL A 351 -7.07 -3.09 6.05
C VAL A 351 -7.66 -1.91 6.82
N LEU A 352 -8.98 -1.84 6.96
CA LEU A 352 -9.62 -0.70 7.63
C LEU A 352 -9.64 -0.85 9.15
N LYS A 353 -9.66 -2.08 9.66
CA LYS A 353 -9.87 -2.37 11.09
C LYS A 353 -8.94 -1.59 12.03
N PRO A 354 -7.61 -1.51 11.80
CA PRO A 354 -6.69 -0.79 12.70
C PRO A 354 -7.01 0.69 12.85
N PHE A 355 -7.64 1.28 11.83
CA PHE A 355 -7.96 2.71 11.77
C PHE A 355 -9.41 3.02 12.09
N THR A 356 -10.23 2.03 12.52
CA THR A 356 -11.66 2.23 12.74
C THR A 356 -12.06 2.06 14.19
N GLN A 357 -12.92 2.96 14.67
CA GLN A 357 -13.54 2.85 15.99
C GLN A 357 -15.01 3.21 15.95
N THR A 358 -15.83 2.47 16.70
CA THR A 358 -17.25 2.79 16.88
C THR A 358 -17.41 3.79 18.02
N ARG A 359 -17.98 4.96 17.73
CA ARG A 359 -18.14 6.06 18.70
C ARG A 359 -19.62 6.39 18.91
N GLY A 360 -20.32 5.50 19.63
CA GLY A 360 -21.71 5.70 20.04
C GLY A 360 -22.62 6.13 18.89
N SER A 361 -23.31 7.25 19.06
CA SER A 361 -24.26 7.77 18.06
C SER A 361 -23.58 8.20 16.75
N ALA A 362 -22.30 8.57 16.75
CA ALA A 362 -21.57 8.96 15.54
C ALA A 362 -21.29 7.78 14.59
N GLY A 363 -21.48 6.54 15.05
CA GLY A 363 -21.18 5.33 14.29
C GLY A 363 -19.69 5.04 14.21
N THR A 364 -19.28 4.29 13.18
CA THR A 364 -17.87 4.00 12.91
C THR A 364 -17.19 5.19 12.24
N VAL A 365 -16.04 5.58 12.76
CA VAL A 365 -15.20 6.68 12.25
C VAL A 365 -13.76 6.22 12.08
N PHE A 366 -13.01 6.94 11.25
CA PHE A 366 -11.57 6.72 11.17
C PHE A 366 -10.82 7.47 12.27
N VAL A 367 -9.86 6.79 12.89
CA VAL A 367 -9.10 7.28 14.04
C VAL A 367 -7.62 7.08 13.78
N LEU A 368 -6.82 8.12 14.03
CA LEU A 368 -5.37 8.05 14.07
C LEU A 368 -4.91 7.96 15.52
N THR A 369 -4.08 6.96 15.81
CA THR A 369 -3.43 6.81 17.12
C THR A 369 -2.23 7.76 17.21
N GLN A 370 -1.73 7.95 18.43
CA GLN A 370 -0.49 8.70 18.65
C GLN A 370 0.70 8.18 17.83
N GLU A 371 0.87 6.86 17.67
CA GLU A 371 1.96 6.26 16.90
C GLU A 371 1.88 6.65 15.41
N TYR A 372 0.69 6.56 14.81
CA TYR A 372 0.48 6.98 13.43
C TYR A 372 0.65 8.49 13.24
N LEU A 373 0.21 9.30 14.21
CA LEU A 373 0.42 10.75 14.16
C LEU A 373 1.91 11.11 14.23
N LEU A 374 2.69 10.43 15.06
CA LEU A 374 4.14 10.62 15.13
C LEU A 374 4.82 10.26 13.81
N LEU A 375 4.48 9.09 13.26
CA LEU A 375 4.98 8.68 11.94
C LEU A 375 4.65 9.71 10.86
N LEU A 376 3.37 10.07 10.73
CA LEU A 376 2.90 11.07 9.77
C LEU A 376 3.60 12.41 9.93
N THR A 377 3.82 12.86 11.17
CA THR A 377 4.51 14.13 11.45
C THR A 377 5.93 14.11 10.90
N ASN A 378 6.66 13.02 11.10
CA ASN A 378 8.02 12.89 10.58
C ASN A 378 8.04 12.81 9.04
N LEU A 379 7.10 12.08 8.44
CA LEU A 379 6.96 11.99 6.98
C LEU A 379 6.62 13.35 6.34
N VAL A 380 5.66 14.07 6.91
CA VAL A 380 5.19 15.38 6.45
C VAL A 380 6.30 16.43 6.51
N ILE A 381 7.07 16.46 7.60
CA ILE A 381 8.20 17.38 7.75
C ILE A 381 9.34 16.96 6.81
N GLY A 382 9.56 15.65 6.67
CA GLY A 382 10.54 15.07 5.75
C GLY A 382 11.96 15.55 6.05
N HIS A 383 12.68 15.94 4.99
CA HIS A 383 14.06 16.41 5.09
C HIS A 383 14.23 17.75 5.82
N ARG A 384 13.13 18.46 6.11
CA ARG A 384 13.16 19.74 6.81
C ARG A 384 13.36 19.51 8.31
N GLU A 385 13.67 20.58 9.05
CA GLU A 385 13.73 20.53 10.53
C GLU A 385 12.35 20.77 11.16
N LYS A 386 11.58 21.69 10.57
CA LYS A 386 10.24 22.08 11.04
C LYS A 386 9.36 22.59 9.90
N LEU A 387 8.05 22.58 10.14
CA LEU A 387 7.03 23.15 9.26
C LEU A 387 6.03 23.98 10.06
N ARG A 388 5.42 25.00 9.44
CA ARG A 388 4.28 25.68 10.06
C ARG A 388 3.13 24.70 10.17
N LEU A 389 2.33 24.79 11.24
CA LEU A 389 1.20 23.89 11.45
C LEU A 389 0.22 23.87 10.28
N TYR A 390 0.00 25.02 9.62
CA TYR A 390 -0.81 25.09 8.41
C TYR A 390 -0.25 24.20 7.29
N ASP A 391 1.06 24.30 7.04
CA ASP A 391 1.74 23.49 6.01
C ASP A 391 1.75 22.01 6.39
N VAL A 392 1.84 21.68 7.68
CA VAL A 392 1.68 20.30 8.18
C VAL A 392 0.30 19.75 7.81
N ILE A 393 -0.76 20.52 8.02
CA ILE A 393 -2.12 20.13 7.63
C ILE A 393 -2.24 19.97 6.11
N THR A 394 -1.69 20.89 5.32
CA THR A 394 -1.70 20.78 3.86
C THR A 394 -0.96 19.53 3.36
N GLU A 395 0.16 19.18 3.98
CA GLU A 395 0.91 17.96 3.65
C GLU A 395 0.19 16.67 4.09
N LEU A 396 -0.57 16.70 5.19
CA LEU A 396 -1.48 15.61 5.55
C LEU A 396 -2.61 15.44 4.51
N GLU A 397 -3.18 16.56 4.04
CA GLU A 397 -4.22 16.56 3.01
C GLU A 397 -3.70 15.98 1.67
N ARG A 398 -2.41 16.21 1.33
CA ARG A 398 -1.75 15.56 0.18
C ARG A 398 -1.71 14.03 0.28
N ARG A 399 -1.78 13.47 1.50
CA ARG A 399 -1.87 12.03 1.79
C ARG A 399 -3.33 11.54 1.89
N GLY A 400 -4.30 12.42 1.63
CA GLY A 400 -5.72 12.12 1.77
C GLY A 400 -6.23 12.17 3.21
N ILE A 401 -5.44 12.68 4.15
CA ILE A 401 -5.81 12.78 5.57
C ILE A 401 -6.33 14.17 5.87
N PHE A 402 -7.62 14.27 6.14
CA PHE A 402 -8.30 15.53 6.42
C PHE A 402 -8.78 15.59 7.86
N PHE A 403 -8.72 16.79 8.42
CA PHE A 403 -9.20 17.08 9.76
C PHE A 403 -10.19 18.24 9.71
N ASP A 404 -11.32 18.09 10.40
CA ASP A 404 -12.24 19.20 10.60
C ASP A 404 -11.70 20.18 11.66
N LYS A 405 -12.46 21.25 11.95
CA LYS A 405 -12.04 22.29 12.89
C LYS A 405 -11.72 21.76 14.28
N GLU A 406 -12.47 20.78 14.79
CA GLU A 406 -12.25 20.25 16.14
C GLU A 406 -11.03 19.34 16.17
N SER A 407 -10.83 18.50 15.15
CA SER A 407 -9.60 17.70 15.05
C SER A 407 -8.36 18.55 14.82
N ARG A 408 -8.44 19.66 14.09
CA ARG A 408 -7.33 20.61 13.96
C ARG A 408 -6.93 21.22 15.30
N LYS A 409 -7.89 21.53 16.19
CA LYS A 409 -7.58 21.98 17.57
C LYS A 409 -6.94 20.85 18.38
N ALA A 410 -7.47 19.63 18.29
CA ALA A 410 -6.91 18.48 18.98
C ALA A 410 -5.46 18.19 18.51
N LEU A 411 -5.17 18.41 17.22
CA LEU A 411 -3.83 18.29 16.65
C LEU A 411 -2.85 19.34 17.22
N VAL A 412 -3.30 20.58 17.43
CA VAL A 412 -2.50 21.60 18.14
C VAL A 412 -2.15 21.11 19.55
N SER A 413 -3.16 20.70 20.32
CA SER A 413 -2.96 20.22 21.69
C SER A 413 -2.08 18.97 21.75
N PHE A 414 -2.16 18.10 20.74
CA PHE A 414 -1.29 16.95 20.59
C PHE A 414 0.18 17.36 20.48
N TYR A 415 0.50 18.28 19.57
CA TYR A 415 1.87 18.75 19.37
C TYR A 415 2.41 19.59 20.54
N GLU A 416 1.56 20.39 21.18
CA GLU A 416 1.92 21.10 22.42
C GLU A 416 2.27 20.12 23.54
N ARG A 417 1.48 19.05 23.72
CA ARG A 417 1.74 18.01 24.72
C ARG A 417 3.01 17.21 24.42
N LEU A 418 3.31 16.97 23.15
CA LEU A 418 4.55 16.31 22.72
C LEU A 418 5.79 17.18 22.93
N GLY A 419 5.63 18.49 23.09
CA GLY A 419 6.73 19.44 23.23
C GLY A 419 7.50 19.66 21.92
N ASN A 420 6.97 19.23 20.77
CA ASN A 420 7.62 19.39 19.47
C ASN A 420 7.11 20.62 18.71
N VAL A 421 6.67 21.65 19.42
CA VAL A 421 6.22 22.93 18.84
C VAL A 421 7.11 24.10 19.25
N GLU A 422 7.23 25.07 18.34
CA GLU A 422 7.92 26.32 18.57
C GLU A 422 6.99 27.48 18.17
N LYS A 423 6.71 28.39 19.10
CA LYS A 423 5.92 29.60 18.86
C LYS A 423 6.86 30.74 18.51
N MET A 424 6.71 31.30 17.32
CA MET A 424 7.50 32.45 16.88
C MET A 424 6.66 33.73 16.97
N SER A 425 7.12 34.70 17.77
CA SER A 425 6.42 35.96 18.02
C SER A 425 6.57 36.99 16.87
N ASP A 426 7.50 36.77 15.95
CA ASP A 426 7.82 37.71 14.85
C ASP A 426 6.79 37.71 13.71
N SER A 427 5.93 36.70 13.65
CA SER A 427 5.01 36.45 12.52
C SER A 427 3.54 36.33 12.92
N GLY A 428 3.16 36.80 14.12
CA GLY A 428 1.79 36.74 14.62
C GLY A 428 1.39 35.37 15.19
N ASP A 429 2.11 34.92 16.21
CA ASP A 429 1.86 33.66 16.95
C ASP A 429 1.81 32.40 16.07
N ALA A 430 2.66 32.34 15.03
CA ALA A 430 2.76 31.16 14.19
C ALA A 430 3.34 29.96 14.96
N ILE A 431 2.65 28.82 14.90
CA ILE A 431 3.09 27.55 15.50
C ILE A 431 3.86 26.75 14.45
N TYR A 432 5.10 26.38 14.75
CA TYR A 432 5.91 25.46 13.97
C TYR A 432 6.00 24.11 14.67
N VAL A 433 5.88 23.02 13.92
CA VAL A 433 6.02 21.63 14.38
C VAL A 433 7.37 21.10 13.94
N LYS A 434 8.11 20.48 14.86
CA LYS A 434 9.40 19.82 14.64
C LYS A 434 9.23 18.32 14.47
N LYS A 435 10.10 17.70 13.67
CA LYS A 435 10.19 16.23 13.61
C LYS A 435 10.79 15.69 14.91
N THR A 436 10.56 14.42 15.18
CA THR A 436 10.96 13.75 16.43
C THR A 436 12.10 12.76 16.26
N ILE A 437 12.76 12.76 15.09
CA ILE A 437 13.81 11.79 14.71
C ILE A 437 15.15 12.47 14.45
#